data_AF-A0A7S3ECI8-F1
#
_entry.id   AF-A0A7S3ECI8-F1
#
_cell.length_a   1.000
_cell.length_b   1.000
_cell.length_c   1.000
_cell.angle_alpha   90.00
_cell.angle_beta   90.00
_cell.angle_gamma   90.00
#
_symmetry.space_group_name_H-M   'P 1'
#
loop_
_entity.id
_entity.type
_entity.pdbx_description
1 polymer ?
#
loop_
_entity_poly.entity_id
_entity_poly.type
_entity_poly.pdbx_seq_one_letter_code
_entity_poly.pdbx_strand_id
1 'polypeptide(L)'
;MGDLEKAEELLVELRRVDRLSHPGVIGLVEEYLRCGGDEKKVRQALVDGFVGYEAACAQLSIWLTALKKDSGEASEEVANSCLENLVMQKFDPKLADQIFLETGKAPDWLESMIRDPFWCSVLRKLNSSAKSSAVLDYAIRRMDMAISVSDIGGTSGNGMNVTALEDPHVFSTLLAEGVLGVTSATTDAGFHVEMNRLAKLACFDERSFVYTSRVLSEALRTSSGEKQKLLSRILQEIQAEAIKQCSGSEQGLAFVLRIALLFSWNGHDDVEKILDALMKTMFGTPTLEEIELLKSYVKNGGKGLSDPICLPQVLQRLLFALFVPGGYGATDPKGRELLSEVIARSISSESSTAESLSK
;
A
#
# COMPACT_ATOMS: atom_id res chain seq x y z
N MET A 1 46.48 -26.13 12.84
CA MET A 1 46.52 -26.12 11.36
C MET A 1 45.44 -25.22 10.80
N GLY A 2 44.20 -25.26 11.32
CA GLY A 2 43.11 -24.38 10.83
C GLY A 2 43.29 -22.87 11.06
N ASP A 3 43.94 -22.44 12.16
CA ASP A 3 44.08 -20.99 12.43
C ASP A 3 45.02 -20.26 11.46
N LEU A 4 46.03 -20.95 10.94
CA LEU A 4 46.99 -20.38 9.98
C LEU A 4 46.41 -20.29 8.56
N GLU A 5 45.62 -21.28 8.14
CA GLU A 5 44.88 -21.21 6.86
C GLU A 5 43.82 -20.10 6.90
N LYS A 6 43.11 -19.95 8.03
CA LYS A 6 42.16 -18.86 8.24
C LYS A 6 42.84 -17.48 8.23
N ALA A 7 44.06 -17.36 8.76
CA ALA A 7 44.84 -16.13 8.68
C ALA A 7 45.23 -15.77 7.25
N GLU A 8 45.56 -16.76 6.39
CA GLU A 8 45.85 -16.50 4.97
C GLU A 8 44.61 -16.06 4.19
N GLU A 9 43.45 -16.67 4.45
CA GLU A 9 42.17 -16.25 3.84
C GLU A 9 41.80 -14.81 4.23
N LEU A 10 41.95 -14.45 5.51
CA LEU A 10 41.71 -13.08 6.00
C LEU A 10 42.68 -12.06 5.38
N LEU A 11 43.92 -12.47 5.10
CA LEU A 11 44.90 -11.61 4.46
C LEU A 11 44.54 -11.31 3.00
N VAL A 12 44.00 -12.29 2.27
CA VAL A 12 43.47 -12.10 0.91
C VAL A 12 42.29 -11.12 0.94
N GLU A 13 41.41 -11.25 1.93
CA GLU A 13 40.26 -10.35 2.11
C GLU A 13 40.70 -8.91 2.48
N LEU A 14 41.74 -8.76 3.31
CA LEU A 14 42.31 -7.46 3.70
C LEU A 14 43.07 -6.77 2.55
N ARG A 15 43.55 -7.54 1.56
CA ARG A 15 44.21 -7.01 0.35
C ARG A 15 43.21 -6.54 -0.72
N ARG A 16 41.91 -6.75 -0.54
CA ARG A 16 40.90 -6.25 -1.48
C ARG A 16 40.97 -4.73 -1.60
N VAL A 17 40.59 -4.25 -2.79
CA VAL A 17 40.65 -2.83 -3.15
C VAL A 17 39.85 -2.00 -2.15
N ASP A 18 40.48 -0.95 -1.62
CA ASP A 18 39.91 0.02 -0.67
C ASP A 18 39.30 -0.58 0.60
N ARG A 19 39.79 -1.76 1.02
CA ARG A 19 39.33 -2.40 2.26
C ARG A 19 39.59 -1.55 3.51
N LEU A 20 40.59 -0.66 3.47
CA LEU A 20 40.88 0.32 4.51
C LEU A 20 39.71 1.27 4.82
N SER A 21 38.89 1.60 3.82
CA SER A 21 37.73 2.49 3.98
C SER A 21 36.48 1.76 4.48
N HIS A 22 36.50 0.42 4.53
CA HIS A 22 35.32 -0.35 4.92
C HIS A 22 35.11 -0.29 6.45
N PRO A 23 33.90 0.01 6.95
CA PRO A 23 33.64 0.20 8.39
C PRO A 23 33.95 -1.02 9.26
N GLY A 24 33.97 -2.23 8.67
CA GLY A 24 34.31 -3.49 9.34
C GLY A 24 35.80 -3.89 9.33
N VAL A 25 36.71 -3.07 8.78
CA VAL A 25 38.12 -3.45 8.62
C VAL A 25 38.84 -3.72 9.95
N ILE A 26 38.48 -2.97 10.99
CA ILE A 26 39.09 -3.12 12.32
C ILE A 26 38.82 -4.52 12.89
N GLY A 27 37.58 -5.01 12.76
CA GLY A 27 37.21 -6.35 13.24
C GLY A 27 37.95 -7.47 12.50
N LEU A 28 38.16 -7.32 11.18
CA LEU A 28 38.91 -8.29 10.37
C LEU A 28 40.40 -8.29 10.71
N VAL A 29 40.98 -7.11 10.98
CA VAL A 29 42.38 -7.00 11.44
C VAL A 29 42.55 -7.62 12.82
N GLU A 30 41.62 -7.38 13.75
CA GLU A 30 41.63 -8.00 15.07
C GLU A 30 41.51 -9.53 14.99
N GLU A 31 40.66 -10.05 14.10
CA GLU A 31 40.50 -11.49 13.88
C GLU A 31 41.75 -12.12 13.27
N TYR A 32 42.38 -11.45 12.29
CA TYR A 32 43.64 -11.89 11.69
C TYR A 32 44.79 -11.95 12.72
N LEU A 33 44.91 -10.92 13.57
CA LEU A 33 45.92 -10.89 14.64
C LEU A 33 45.66 -11.96 15.70
N ARG A 34 44.38 -12.25 16.01
CA ARG A 34 44.00 -13.32 16.93
C ARG A 34 44.35 -14.72 16.40
N CYS A 35 44.37 -14.91 15.08
CA CYS A 35 44.78 -16.16 14.43
C CYS A 35 46.31 -16.31 14.31
N GLY A 36 47.11 -15.41 14.90
CA GLY A 36 48.57 -15.46 14.87
C GLY A 36 49.20 -14.86 13.62
N GLY A 37 48.45 -14.04 12.88
CA GLY A 37 48.94 -13.34 11.69
C GLY A 37 49.98 -12.25 12.00
N ASP A 38 50.88 -12.00 11.06
CA ASP A 38 51.94 -10.98 11.18
C ASP A 38 51.40 -9.57 10.88
N GLU A 39 51.59 -8.64 11.83
CA GLU A 39 51.22 -7.22 11.73
C GLU A 39 51.82 -6.52 10.51
N LYS A 40 53.07 -6.86 10.13
CA LYS A 40 53.74 -6.23 8.99
C LYS A 40 53.07 -6.63 7.68
N LYS A 41 52.65 -7.88 7.57
CA LYS A 41 51.98 -8.39 6.37
C LYS A 41 50.59 -7.80 6.21
N VAL A 42 49.84 -7.61 7.29
CA VAL A 42 48.53 -6.94 7.23
C VAL A 42 48.66 -5.47 6.85
N ARG A 43 49.64 -4.75 7.42
CA ARG A 43 49.89 -3.36 7.03
C ARG A 43 50.23 -3.25 5.54
N GLN A 44 51.12 -4.11 5.05
CA GLN A 44 51.49 -4.11 3.63
C GLN A 44 50.29 -4.47 2.75
N ALA A 45 49.50 -5.48 3.13
CA ALA A 45 48.30 -5.87 2.38
C ALA A 45 47.27 -4.74 2.28
N LEU A 46 47.05 -4.00 3.37
CA LEU A 46 46.13 -2.86 3.39
C LEU A 46 46.63 -1.67 2.55
N VAL A 47 47.93 -1.38 2.60
CA VAL A 47 48.54 -0.30 1.80
C VAL A 47 48.56 -0.68 0.32
N ASP A 48 48.92 -1.92 -0.02
CA ASP A 48 48.94 -2.42 -1.40
C ASP A 48 47.53 -2.37 -2.04
N GLY A 49 46.48 -2.57 -1.24
CA GLY A 49 45.09 -2.56 -1.67
C GLY A 49 44.44 -1.16 -1.74
N PHE A 50 45.13 -0.11 -1.28
CA PHE A 50 44.56 1.24 -1.22
C PHE A 50 44.66 1.97 -2.57
N VAL A 51 43.51 2.31 -3.14
CA VAL A 51 43.37 3.07 -4.38
C VAL A 51 42.73 4.44 -4.13
N GLY A 52 41.93 4.57 -3.07
CA GLY A 52 41.34 5.83 -2.61
C GLY A 52 40.09 6.26 -3.38
N TYR A 53 39.27 5.31 -3.87
CA TYR A 53 38.05 5.64 -4.61
C TYR A 53 37.09 6.52 -3.81
N GLU A 54 36.95 6.27 -2.49
CA GLU A 54 36.09 7.09 -1.63
C GLU A 54 36.52 8.56 -1.63
N ALA A 55 37.81 8.83 -1.44
CA ALA A 55 38.36 10.18 -1.45
C ALA A 55 38.26 10.83 -2.83
N ALA A 56 38.47 10.06 -3.90
CA ALA A 56 38.29 10.53 -5.27
C ALA A 56 36.83 10.90 -5.56
N CYS A 57 35.87 10.08 -5.13
CA CYS A 57 34.43 10.35 -5.24
C CYS A 57 34.02 11.58 -4.44
N ALA A 58 34.51 11.73 -3.21
CA ALA A 58 34.25 12.91 -2.38
C ALA A 58 34.77 14.20 -3.05
N GLN A 59 35.98 14.15 -3.60
CA GLN A 59 36.57 15.30 -4.28
C GLN A 59 35.85 15.63 -5.60
N LEU A 60 35.46 14.62 -6.36
CA LEU A 60 34.63 14.80 -7.56
C LEU A 60 33.29 15.44 -7.21
N SER A 61 32.65 15.05 -6.09
CA SER A 61 31.41 15.67 -5.62
C SER A 61 31.59 17.17 -5.31
N ILE A 62 32.72 17.55 -4.70
CA ILE A 62 33.04 18.95 -4.43
C ILE A 62 33.22 19.73 -5.73
N TRP A 63 33.95 19.15 -6.70
CA TRP A 63 34.17 19.78 -8.00
C TRP A 63 32.87 19.93 -8.80
N LEU A 64 32.02 18.90 -8.83
CA LEU A 64 30.72 18.96 -9.49
C LEU A 64 29.80 20.01 -8.84
N THR A 65 29.83 20.14 -7.52
CA THR A 65 29.06 21.17 -6.80
C THR A 65 29.56 22.57 -7.11
N ALA A 66 30.88 22.76 -7.19
CA ALA A 66 31.48 24.04 -7.57
C ALA A 66 31.16 24.42 -9.02
N LEU A 67 31.25 23.46 -9.96
CA LEU A 67 30.93 23.68 -11.37
C LEU A 67 29.45 24.01 -11.61
N LYS A 68 28.55 23.39 -10.84
CA LYS A 68 27.10 23.71 -10.86
C LYS A 68 26.84 25.18 -10.53
N LYS A 69 27.64 25.77 -9.63
CA LYS A 69 27.52 27.18 -9.23
C LYS A 69 28.00 28.15 -10.32
N ASP A 70 28.99 27.76 -11.12
CA ASP A 70 29.67 28.64 -12.08
C ASP A 70 29.19 28.49 -13.54
N SER A 71 28.68 27.33 -13.93
CA SER A 71 28.40 26.99 -15.35
C SER A 71 26.97 26.53 -15.67
N GLY A 72 26.08 26.47 -14.67
CA GLY A 72 24.66 26.16 -14.87
C GLY A 72 24.37 24.71 -15.31
N GLU A 73 23.21 24.51 -15.94
CA GLU A 73 22.61 23.20 -16.26
C GLU A 73 23.47 22.32 -17.20
N ALA A 74 24.28 22.92 -18.09
CA ALA A 74 25.07 22.21 -19.09
C ALA A 74 26.19 21.33 -18.48
N SER A 75 26.78 21.73 -17.35
CA SER A 75 27.81 20.93 -16.68
C SER A 75 27.20 19.74 -15.93
N GLU A 76 25.98 19.90 -15.41
CA GLU A 76 25.22 18.85 -14.73
C GLU A 76 24.78 17.76 -15.73
N GLU A 77 24.33 18.12 -16.92
CA GLU A 77 23.98 17.16 -17.98
C GLU A 77 25.17 16.30 -18.42
N VAL A 78 26.35 16.90 -18.60
CA VAL A 78 27.57 16.16 -18.98
C VAL A 78 28.03 15.22 -17.86
N ALA A 79 27.99 15.69 -16.61
CA ALA A 79 28.32 14.88 -15.45
C ALA A 79 27.35 13.70 -15.29
N ASN A 80 26.05 13.96 -15.37
CA ASN A 80 24.99 12.95 -15.29
C ASN A 80 25.10 11.93 -16.42
N SER A 81 25.41 12.37 -17.65
CA SER A 81 25.63 11.46 -18.78
C SER A 81 26.87 10.57 -18.58
N CYS A 82 27.94 11.11 -18.01
CA CYS A 82 29.15 10.33 -17.71
C CYS A 82 28.88 9.29 -16.60
N LEU A 83 28.17 9.70 -15.54
CA LEU A 83 27.75 8.82 -14.45
C LEU A 83 26.81 7.72 -14.94
N GLU A 84 25.82 8.06 -15.76
CA GLU A 84 24.93 7.08 -16.38
C GLU A 84 25.73 6.04 -17.17
N ASN A 85 26.64 6.46 -18.04
CA ASN A 85 27.47 5.55 -18.82
C ASN A 85 28.35 4.65 -17.95
N LEU A 86 28.95 5.20 -16.90
CA LEU A 86 29.82 4.44 -15.99
C LEU A 86 29.02 3.37 -15.25
N VAL A 87 27.85 3.74 -14.74
CA VAL A 87 26.95 2.82 -14.05
C VAL A 87 26.46 1.73 -15.00
N MET A 88 26.02 2.08 -16.20
CA MET A 88 25.56 1.10 -17.20
C MET A 88 26.68 0.12 -17.62
N GLN A 89 27.95 0.52 -17.59
CA GLN A 89 29.08 -0.35 -17.93
C GLN A 89 29.56 -1.22 -16.78
N LYS A 90 29.53 -0.72 -15.55
CA LYS A 90 30.16 -1.38 -14.38
C LYS A 90 29.19 -2.03 -13.42
N PHE A 91 27.90 -1.87 -13.61
CA PHE A 91 26.90 -2.48 -12.74
C PHE A 91 26.93 -4.01 -12.84
N ASP A 92 27.20 -4.67 -11.71
CA ASP A 92 27.10 -6.12 -11.58
C ASP A 92 25.85 -6.48 -10.73
N PRO A 93 24.82 -7.09 -11.34
CA PRO A 93 23.58 -7.42 -10.65
C PRO A 93 23.78 -8.43 -9.52
N LYS A 94 24.75 -9.34 -9.62
CA LYS A 94 24.97 -10.37 -8.60
C LYS A 94 25.58 -9.79 -7.33
N LEU A 95 26.52 -8.86 -7.48
CA LEU A 95 27.13 -8.16 -6.35
C LEU A 95 26.12 -7.25 -5.65
N ALA A 96 25.27 -6.57 -6.41
CA ALA A 96 24.20 -5.75 -5.86
C ALA A 96 23.22 -6.60 -5.01
N ASP A 97 22.78 -7.74 -5.57
CA ASP A 97 21.87 -8.65 -4.87
C ASP A 97 22.51 -9.27 -3.62
N GLN A 98 23.81 -9.60 -3.66
CA GLN A 98 24.53 -10.09 -2.48
C GLN A 98 24.54 -9.06 -1.35
N ILE A 99 24.87 -7.80 -1.65
CA ILE A 99 24.86 -6.71 -0.65
C ILE A 99 23.48 -6.55 -0.03
N PHE A 100 22.42 -6.65 -0.86
CA PHE A 100 21.04 -6.50 -0.41
C PHE A 100 20.56 -7.67 0.47
N LEU A 101 20.99 -8.89 0.16
CA LEU A 101 20.70 -10.08 0.95
C LEU A 101 21.45 -10.09 2.29
N GLU A 102 22.70 -9.60 2.30
CA GLU A 102 23.54 -9.54 3.52
C GLU A 102 23.01 -8.52 4.54
N THR A 103 22.47 -7.39 4.09
CA THR A 103 21.92 -6.36 5.00
C THR A 103 20.53 -6.68 5.50
N GLY A 104 19.77 -7.57 4.82
CA GLY A 104 18.38 -7.93 5.16
C GLY A 104 17.39 -6.75 5.13
N LYS A 105 17.86 -5.55 4.78
CA LYS A 105 17.13 -4.29 4.67
C LYS A 105 17.67 -3.51 3.47
N ALA A 106 16.78 -2.73 2.85
CA ALA A 106 17.16 -1.82 1.79
C ALA A 106 18.19 -0.80 2.31
N PRO A 107 19.31 -0.59 1.60
CA PRO A 107 20.31 0.39 2.01
C PRO A 107 19.80 1.83 1.94
N ASP A 108 20.22 2.69 2.87
CA ASP A 108 19.79 4.10 2.94
C ASP A 108 20.17 4.91 1.68
N TRP A 109 21.28 4.54 1.04
CA TRP A 109 21.69 5.16 -0.23
C TRP A 109 20.70 4.88 -1.36
N LEU A 110 20.05 3.71 -1.36
CA LEU A 110 19.09 3.32 -2.38
C LEU A 110 17.81 4.14 -2.24
N GLU A 111 17.34 4.34 -1.01
CA GLU A 111 16.17 5.19 -0.70
C GLU A 111 16.44 6.67 -1.03
N SER A 112 17.70 7.10 -1.01
CA SER A 112 18.10 8.44 -1.45
C SER A 112 18.12 8.56 -2.98
N MET A 113 18.60 7.52 -3.68
CA MET A 113 18.56 7.46 -5.15
C MET A 113 17.13 7.41 -5.70
N ILE A 114 16.23 6.67 -5.06
CA ILE A 114 14.81 6.57 -5.46
C ILE A 114 14.08 7.92 -5.42
N ARG A 115 14.57 8.90 -4.64
CA ARG A 115 13.97 10.25 -4.57
C ARG A 115 14.43 11.18 -5.68
N ASP A 116 15.54 10.85 -6.35
CA ASP A 116 16.16 11.70 -7.36
C ASP A 116 15.67 11.30 -8.77
N PRO A 117 15.06 12.23 -9.54
CA PRO A 117 14.58 11.96 -10.90
C PRO A 117 15.65 11.40 -11.85
N PHE A 118 16.90 11.84 -11.73
CA PHE A 118 18.01 11.35 -12.55
C PHE A 118 18.24 9.87 -12.28
N TRP A 119 18.43 9.51 -11.01
CA TRP A 119 18.66 8.12 -10.61
C TRP A 119 17.48 7.22 -10.94
N CYS A 120 16.25 7.72 -10.84
CA CYS A 120 15.07 6.99 -11.29
C CYS A 120 15.13 6.62 -12.77
N SER A 121 15.64 7.52 -13.62
CA SER A 121 15.81 7.23 -15.05
C SER A 121 16.88 6.17 -15.30
N VAL A 122 18.01 6.25 -14.57
CA VAL A 122 19.13 5.31 -14.67
C VAL A 122 18.73 3.91 -14.19
N LEU A 123 18.03 3.81 -13.06
CA LEU A 123 17.56 2.53 -12.50
C LEU A 123 16.58 1.81 -13.44
N ARG A 124 15.68 2.54 -14.11
CA ARG A 124 14.79 1.95 -15.12
C ARG A 124 15.55 1.43 -16.33
N LYS A 125 16.53 2.21 -16.84
CA LYS A 125 17.42 1.79 -17.94
C LYS A 125 18.22 0.54 -17.55
N LEU A 126 18.79 0.51 -16.35
CA LEU A 126 19.49 -0.66 -15.80
C LEU A 126 18.60 -1.89 -15.72
N ASN A 127 17.35 -1.78 -15.25
CA ASN A 127 16.48 -2.96 -15.17
C ASN A 127 16.11 -3.51 -16.53
N SER A 128 15.94 -2.63 -17.53
CA SER A 128 15.69 -3.05 -18.91
C SER A 128 16.86 -3.84 -19.52
N SER A 129 18.10 -3.53 -19.12
CA SER A 129 19.31 -4.22 -19.61
C SER A 129 19.69 -5.43 -18.76
N ALA A 130 19.50 -5.36 -17.44
CA ALA A 130 19.82 -6.39 -16.46
C ALA A 130 18.55 -6.96 -15.82
N LYS A 131 17.86 -7.86 -16.54
CA LYS A 131 16.50 -8.36 -16.23
C LYS A 131 16.35 -9.26 -14.99
N SER A 132 17.34 -9.36 -14.09
CA SER A 132 17.30 -10.37 -13.02
C SER A 132 17.94 -9.95 -11.70
N SER A 133 17.95 -8.66 -11.36
CA SER A 133 18.46 -8.18 -10.06
C SER A 133 17.30 -7.91 -9.10
N ALA A 134 17.33 -8.58 -7.95
CA ALA A 134 16.38 -8.35 -6.87
C ALA A 134 16.41 -6.89 -6.36
N VAL A 135 17.58 -6.25 -6.37
CA VAL A 135 17.75 -4.84 -5.98
C VAL A 135 17.07 -3.89 -6.95
N LEU A 136 17.25 -4.10 -8.26
CA LEU A 136 16.63 -3.25 -9.28
C LEU A 136 15.11 -3.42 -9.28
N ASP A 137 14.63 -4.65 -9.11
CA ASP A 137 13.21 -4.94 -8.95
C ASP A 137 12.63 -4.25 -7.70
N TYR A 138 13.35 -4.29 -6.56
CA TYR A 138 12.93 -3.57 -5.35
C TYR A 138 12.89 -2.05 -5.59
N ALA A 139 13.92 -1.50 -6.23
CA ALA A 139 14.03 -0.07 -6.49
C ALA A 139 12.91 0.41 -7.43
N ILE A 140 12.61 -0.33 -8.50
CA ILE A 140 11.52 0.01 -9.41
C ILE A 140 10.17 -0.06 -8.73
N ARG A 141 9.91 -1.12 -7.95
CA ARG A 141 8.69 -1.20 -7.15
C ARG A 141 8.54 0.00 -6.23
N ARG A 142 9.61 0.41 -5.54
CA ARG A 142 9.58 1.59 -4.64
C ARG A 142 9.41 2.90 -5.40
N MET A 143 10.02 3.06 -6.57
CA MET A 143 9.83 4.23 -7.43
C MET A 143 8.40 4.34 -7.94
N ASP A 144 7.84 3.25 -8.47
CA ASP A 144 6.48 3.24 -8.97
C ASP A 144 5.45 3.43 -7.84
N MET A 145 5.76 2.93 -6.63
CA MET A 145 5.00 3.22 -5.43
C MET A 145 5.03 4.71 -5.09
N ALA A 146 6.20 5.35 -5.07
CA ALA A 146 6.36 6.78 -4.77
C ALA A 146 5.63 7.67 -5.79
N ILE A 147 5.69 7.33 -7.08
CA ILE A 147 5.00 8.04 -8.17
C ILE A 147 3.49 7.87 -8.05
N SER A 148 3.02 6.67 -7.73
CA SER A 148 1.60 6.40 -7.51
C SER A 148 1.05 7.21 -6.33
N VAL A 149 1.79 7.35 -5.22
CA VAL A 149 1.34 8.18 -4.09
C VAL A 149 1.22 9.66 -4.47
N SER A 150 2.17 10.21 -5.25
CA SER A 150 2.14 11.62 -5.66
C SER A 150 1.05 11.93 -6.68
N ASP A 151 0.78 11.04 -7.65
CA ASP A 151 -0.18 11.30 -8.73
C ASP A 151 -1.64 11.06 -8.29
N ILE A 152 -1.88 10.24 -7.27
CA ILE A 152 -3.25 10.09 -6.74
C ILE A 152 -3.65 11.34 -5.91
N GLY A 153 -2.69 12.13 -5.42
CA GLY A 153 -2.91 13.37 -4.65
C GLY A 153 -2.69 14.69 -5.41
N GLY A 154 -2.10 14.66 -6.62
CA GLY A 154 -1.74 15.85 -7.40
C GLY A 154 -2.48 15.95 -8.73
N THR A 155 -2.85 17.16 -9.14
CA THR A 155 -3.32 17.50 -10.49
C THR A 155 -2.24 17.41 -11.58
N SER A 156 -1.12 16.73 -11.31
CA SER A 156 -0.01 16.60 -12.25
C SER A 156 -0.31 15.45 -13.20
N GLY A 157 -0.45 15.77 -14.49
CA GLY A 157 -0.91 14.87 -15.55
C GLY A 157 0.08 13.79 -15.99
N ASN A 158 0.88 13.23 -15.08
CA ASN A 158 1.61 12.00 -15.36
C ASN A 158 0.71 10.84 -14.92
N GLY A 159 0.27 10.04 -15.88
CA GLY A 159 -0.67 8.95 -15.62
C GLY A 159 -0.09 7.95 -14.62
N MET A 160 -0.93 7.52 -13.67
CA MET A 160 -0.66 6.39 -12.79
C MET A 160 -0.08 5.21 -13.61
N ASN A 161 1.12 4.74 -13.25
CA ASN A 161 1.74 3.59 -13.92
C ASN A 161 0.94 2.32 -13.60
N VAL A 162 -0.06 2.03 -14.44
CA VAL A 162 -1.00 0.91 -14.32
C VAL A 162 -0.31 -0.44 -14.03
N THR A 163 0.87 -0.66 -14.63
CA THR A 163 1.64 -1.90 -14.48
C THR A 163 2.13 -2.16 -13.05
N ALA A 164 2.35 -1.11 -12.25
CA ALA A 164 2.82 -1.26 -10.87
C ALA A 164 1.71 -1.68 -9.90
N LEU A 165 0.45 -1.39 -10.23
CA LEU A 165 -0.72 -1.80 -9.45
C LEU A 165 -1.08 -3.27 -9.64
N GLU A 166 -0.57 -3.90 -10.70
CA GLU A 166 -0.75 -5.34 -10.93
C GLU A 166 0.05 -6.19 -9.94
N ASP A 167 1.10 -5.65 -9.31
CA ASP A 167 1.87 -6.33 -8.26
C ASP A 167 1.10 -6.28 -6.92
N PRO A 168 0.65 -7.43 -6.37
CA PRO A 168 -0.09 -7.48 -5.11
C PRO A 168 0.67 -6.90 -3.93
N HIS A 169 2.02 -6.99 -3.91
CA HIS A 169 2.83 -6.45 -2.81
C HIS A 169 2.84 -4.93 -2.83
N VAL A 170 3.03 -4.32 -4.01
CA VAL A 170 2.98 -2.86 -4.18
C VAL A 170 1.59 -2.34 -3.84
N PHE A 171 0.55 -2.99 -4.36
CA PHE A 171 -0.83 -2.63 -4.05
C PHE A 171 -1.13 -2.72 -2.55
N SER A 172 -0.76 -3.82 -1.89
CA SER A 172 -1.01 -4.02 -0.44
C SER A 172 -0.32 -2.96 0.42
N THR A 173 0.89 -2.55 0.03
CA THR A 173 1.66 -1.53 0.77
C THR A 173 1.04 -0.15 0.56
N LEU A 174 0.67 0.21 -0.67
CA LEU A 174 -0.05 1.45 -0.98
C LEU A 174 -1.41 1.53 -0.27
N LEU A 175 -2.13 0.41 -0.21
CA LEU A 175 -3.40 0.31 0.51
C LEU A 175 -3.19 0.55 2.00
N ALA A 176 -2.18 -0.08 2.60
CA ALA A 176 -1.85 0.10 4.01
C ALA A 176 -1.48 1.56 4.33
N GLU A 177 -0.64 2.19 3.49
CA GLU A 177 -0.29 3.61 3.62
C GLU A 177 -1.51 4.53 3.43
N GLY A 178 -2.39 4.22 2.49
CA GLY A 178 -3.64 4.96 2.28
C GLY A 178 -4.57 4.90 3.47
N VAL A 179 -4.78 3.69 4.03
CA VAL A 179 -5.57 3.52 5.25
C VAL A 179 -4.91 4.26 6.42
N LEU A 180 -3.60 4.14 6.60
CA LEU A 180 -2.87 4.87 7.64
C LEU A 180 -2.99 6.39 7.48
N GLY A 181 -2.89 6.90 6.26
CA GLY A 181 -3.08 8.32 5.93
C GLY A 181 -4.46 8.83 6.34
N VAL A 182 -5.51 8.08 5.97
CA VAL A 182 -6.90 8.43 6.36
C VAL A 182 -7.09 8.34 7.87
N THR A 183 -6.53 7.32 8.53
CA THR A 183 -6.67 7.18 10.00
C THR A 183 -5.85 8.19 10.80
N SER A 184 -4.79 8.74 10.23
CA SER A 184 -3.92 9.73 10.88
C SER A 184 -4.31 11.18 10.56
N ALA A 185 -5.29 11.39 9.69
CA ALA A 185 -5.76 12.72 9.34
C ALA A 185 -6.43 13.41 10.54
N THR A 186 -5.87 14.55 10.96
CA THR A 186 -6.39 15.35 12.09
C THR A 186 -7.40 16.42 11.65
N THR A 187 -7.47 16.72 10.35
CA THR A 187 -8.37 17.73 9.77
C THR A 187 -9.36 17.08 8.80
N ASP A 188 -10.57 17.62 8.73
CA ASP A 188 -11.62 17.13 7.84
C ASP A 188 -11.24 17.27 6.36
N ALA A 189 -10.56 18.38 6.00
CA ALA A 189 -10.01 18.59 4.66
C ALA A 189 -8.94 17.55 4.30
N GLY A 190 -8.03 17.24 5.24
CA GLY A 190 -7.01 16.20 5.04
C GLY A 190 -7.61 14.80 4.90
N PHE A 191 -8.65 14.51 5.69
CA PHE A 191 -9.42 13.27 5.58
C PHE A 191 -10.01 13.10 4.18
N HIS A 192 -10.67 14.13 3.64
CA HIS A 192 -11.28 14.06 2.31
C HIS A 192 -10.26 13.86 1.18
N VAL A 193 -9.08 14.48 1.27
CA VAL A 193 -8.01 14.32 0.27
C VAL A 193 -7.47 12.88 0.28
N GLU A 194 -7.08 12.38 1.46
CA GLU A 194 -6.58 11.01 1.59
C GLU A 194 -7.65 9.96 1.29
N MET A 195 -8.91 10.23 1.63
CA MET A 195 -10.02 9.34 1.31
C MET A 195 -10.28 9.27 -0.20
N ASN A 196 -10.23 10.39 -0.91
CA ASN A 196 -10.34 10.40 -2.37
C ASN A 196 -9.17 9.63 -2.99
N ARG A 197 -7.97 9.80 -2.43
CA ARG A 197 -6.77 9.07 -2.85
C ARG A 197 -6.95 7.56 -2.72
N LEU A 198 -7.36 7.12 -1.52
CA LEU A 198 -7.62 5.72 -1.22
C LEU A 198 -8.75 5.14 -2.08
N ALA A 199 -9.83 5.89 -2.30
CA ALA A 199 -10.96 5.44 -3.10
C ALA A 199 -10.57 5.23 -4.58
N LYS A 200 -9.77 6.12 -5.17
CA LYS A 200 -9.25 5.93 -6.54
C LYS A 200 -8.37 4.70 -6.66
N LEU A 201 -7.50 4.46 -5.67
CA LEU A 201 -6.66 3.26 -5.63
C LEU A 201 -7.49 1.97 -5.51
N ALA A 202 -8.45 1.97 -4.57
CA ALA A 202 -9.30 0.82 -4.31
C ALA A 202 -10.24 0.51 -5.48
N CYS A 203 -10.73 1.53 -6.18
CA CYS A 203 -11.64 1.40 -7.32
C CYS A 203 -10.91 1.42 -8.68
N PHE A 204 -9.61 1.14 -8.71
CA PHE A 204 -8.83 1.15 -9.95
C PHE A 204 -9.31 0.08 -10.95
N ASP A 205 -9.48 -1.15 -10.47
CA ASP A 205 -10.08 -2.26 -11.20
C ASP A 205 -10.94 -3.14 -10.26
N GLU A 206 -11.70 -4.07 -10.84
CA GLU A 206 -12.57 -4.97 -10.07
C GLU A 206 -11.80 -5.80 -9.03
N ARG A 207 -10.56 -6.19 -9.35
CA ARG A 207 -9.72 -7.03 -8.48
C ARG A 207 -9.20 -6.25 -7.28
N SER A 208 -8.74 -5.02 -7.50
CA SER A 208 -8.30 -4.07 -6.46
C SER A 208 -9.45 -3.78 -5.50
N PHE A 209 -10.67 -3.62 -6.03
CA PHE A 209 -11.84 -3.38 -5.21
C PHE A 209 -12.18 -4.59 -4.33
N VAL A 210 -12.19 -5.80 -4.89
CA VAL A 210 -12.44 -7.03 -4.12
C VAL A 210 -11.37 -7.25 -3.07
N TYR A 211 -10.10 -7.10 -3.43
CA TYR A 211 -8.98 -7.26 -2.52
C TYR A 211 -9.06 -6.26 -1.37
N THR A 212 -9.24 -4.98 -1.68
CA THR A 212 -9.37 -3.91 -0.68
C THR A 212 -10.55 -4.16 0.25
N SER A 213 -11.71 -4.49 -0.32
CA SER A 213 -12.92 -4.79 0.45
C SER A 213 -12.73 -5.99 1.38
N ARG A 214 -12.01 -7.03 0.94
CA ARG A 214 -11.70 -8.19 1.75
C ARG A 214 -10.74 -7.86 2.90
N VAL A 215 -9.64 -7.16 2.61
CA VAL A 215 -8.64 -6.78 3.63
C VAL A 215 -9.26 -5.88 4.69
N LEU A 216 -10.04 -4.86 4.29
CA LEU A 216 -10.73 -3.98 5.23
C LEU A 216 -11.77 -4.72 6.06
N SER A 217 -12.51 -5.65 5.45
CA SER A 217 -13.49 -6.46 6.18
C SER A 217 -12.83 -7.40 7.20
N GLU A 218 -11.68 -7.98 6.87
CA GLU A 218 -10.90 -8.77 7.83
C GLU A 218 -10.37 -7.87 8.97
N ALA A 219 -9.82 -6.70 8.63
CA ALA A 219 -9.38 -5.72 9.61
C ALA A 219 -10.50 -5.23 10.54
N LEU A 220 -11.73 -5.14 10.03
CA LEU A 220 -12.94 -4.83 10.80
C LEU A 220 -13.30 -5.94 11.78
N ARG A 221 -13.09 -7.22 11.44
CA ARG A 221 -13.33 -8.35 12.35
C ARG A 221 -12.33 -8.38 13.50
N THR A 222 -11.09 -7.96 13.24
CA THR A 222 -10.02 -7.96 14.25
C THR A 222 -9.96 -6.70 15.11
N SER A 223 -10.64 -5.62 14.69
CA SER A 223 -10.58 -4.31 15.37
C SER A 223 -11.77 -4.09 16.30
N SER A 224 -11.54 -3.51 17.48
CA SER A 224 -12.59 -3.15 18.44
C SER A 224 -12.63 -1.64 18.72
N GLY A 225 -13.83 -1.07 18.92
CA GLY A 225 -14.01 0.31 19.39
C GLY A 225 -14.00 1.38 18.28
N GLU A 226 -13.37 2.53 18.52
CA GLU A 226 -13.36 3.67 17.58
C GLU A 226 -12.69 3.34 16.23
N LYS A 227 -11.65 2.50 16.25
CA LYS A 227 -10.98 2.04 15.03
C LYS A 227 -11.93 1.25 14.11
N GLN A 228 -12.82 0.47 14.71
CA GLN A 228 -13.83 -0.28 13.96
C GLN A 228 -14.80 0.67 13.24
N LYS A 229 -15.25 1.74 13.91
CA LYS A 229 -16.12 2.77 13.31
C LYS A 229 -15.45 3.53 12.17
N LEU A 230 -14.15 3.83 12.33
CA LEU A 230 -13.39 4.52 11.29
C LEU A 230 -13.16 3.63 10.07
N LEU A 231 -12.77 2.37 10.27
CA LEU A 231 -12.61 1.40 9.19
C LEU A 231 -13.95 1.13 8.48
N SER A 232 -15.08 1.12 9.20
CA SER A 232 -16.39 0.94 8.57
C SER A 232 -16.75 2.16 7.72
N ARG A 233 -16.41 3.37 8.18
CA ARG A 233 -16.57 4.59 7.38
C ARG A 233 -15.73 4.55 6.12
N ILE A 234 -14.45 4.18 6.22
CA ILE A 234 -13.56 4.04 5.06
C ILE A 234 -14.15 3.07 4.03
N LEU A 235 -14.60 1.90 4.48
CA LEU A 235 -15.20 0.89 3.60
C LEU A 235 -16.48 1.41 2.91
N GLN A 236 -17.33 2.14 3.64
CA GLN A 236 -18.54 2.75 3.09
C GLN A 236 -18.24 3.82 2.04
N GLU A 237 -17.23 4.66 2.25
CA GLU A 237 -16.81 5.69 1.29
C GLU A 237 -16.25 5.08 0.00
N ILE A 238 -15.43 4.01 0.11
CA ILE A 238 -14.92 3.27 -1.05
C ILE A 238 -16.07 2.66 -1.85
N GLN A 239 -17.05 2.04 -1.17
CA GLN A 239 -18.24 1.48 -1.82
C GLN A 239 -19.08 2.57 -2.50
N ALA A 240 -19.27 3.72 -1.84
CA ALA A 240 -19.99 4.84 -2.41
C ALA A 240 -19.32 5.37 -3.69
N GLU A 241 -17.98 5.44 -3.69
CA GLU A 241 -17.24 5.87 -4.87
C GLU A 241 -17.31 4.84 -6.01
N ALA A 242 -17.20 3.55 -5.70
CA ALA A 242 -17.39 2.47 -6.69
C ALA A 242 -18.79 2.52 -7.33
N ILE A 243 -19.84 2.75 -6.52
CA ILE A 243 -21.22 2.91 -6.99
C ILE A 243 -21.34 4.10 -7.95
N LYS A 244 -20.74 5.25 -7.61
CA LYS A 244 -20.76 6.42 -8.50
C LYS A 244 -20.13 6.09 -9.85
N GLN A 245 -18.98 5.43 -9.87
CA GLN A 245 -18.30 5.02 -11.10
C GLN A 245 -19.14 4.02 -11.92
N CYS A 246 -19.88 3.14 -11.26
CA CYS A 246 -20.73 2.13 -11.91
C CYS A 246 -22.15 2.60 -12.24
N SER A 247 -22.52 3.87 -12.01
CA SER A 247 -23.90 4.38 -12.17
C SER A 247 -24.55 4.17 -13.56
N GLY A 248 -23.75 3.83 -14.59
CA GLY A 248 -24.22 3.49 -15.94
C GLY A 248 -24.30 2.00 -16.26
N SER A 249 -23.87 1.11 -15.36
CA SER A 249 -23.83 -0.35 -15.56
C SER A 249 -24.54 -1.08 -14.42
N GLU A 250 -25.72 -1.63 -14.71
CA GLU A 250 -26.46 -2.46 -13.75
C GLU A 250 -25.61 -3.64 -13.24
N GLN A 251 -24.78 -4.22 -14.11
CA GLN A 251 -23.88 -5.33 -13.76
C GLN A 251 -22.75 -4.90 -12.82
N GLY A 252 -22.18 -3.72 -13.03
CA GLY A 252 -21.11 -3.18 -12.17
C GLY A 252 -21.63 -2.81 -10.78
N LEU A 253 -22.80 -2.18 -10.72
CA LEU A 253 -23.47 -1.87 -9.45
C LEU A 253 -23.83 -3.14 -8.66
N ALA A 254 -24.36 -4.15 -9.35
CA ALA A 254 -24.63 -5.47 -8.79
C ALA A 254 -23.35 -6.10 -8.22
N PHE A 255 -22.25 -6.05 -8.96
CA PHE A 255 -20.96 -6.57 -8.49
C PHE A 255 -20.50 -5.90 -7.18
N VAL A 256 -20.47 -4.56 -7.14
CA VAL A 256 -20.01 -3.79 -5.96
C VAL A 256 -20.83 -4.13 -4.71
N LEU A 257 -22.16 -4.20 -4.84
CA LEU A 257 -23.04 -4.53 -3.72
C LEU A 257 -22.93 -5.99 -3.28
N ARG A 258 -22.79 -6.92 -4.24
CA ARG A 258 -22.58 -8.34 -3.92
C ARG A 258 -21.32 -8.51 -3.08
N ILE A 259 -20.24 -7.82 -3.44
CA ILE A 259 -18.98 -7.84 -2.69
C ILE A 259 -19.12 -7.19 -1.31
N ALA A 260 -19.76 -6.02 -1.22
CA ALA A 260 -20.02 -5.34 0.05
C ALA A 260 -20.78 -6.23 1.05
N LEU A 261 -21.78 -6.95 0.55
CA LEU A 261 -22.66 -7.80 1.34
C LEU A 261 -22.02 -9.17 1.66
N LEU A 262 -21.26 -9.76 0.73
CA LEU A 262 -20.50 -11.00 0.98
C LEU A 262 -19.52 -10.85 2.15
N PHE A 263 -18.91 -9.68 2.29
CA PHE A 263 -17.92 -9.45 3.35
C PHE A 263 -18.49 -8.90 4.66
N SER A 264 -19.70 -8.35 4.63
CA SER A 264 -20.54 -8.05 5.81
C SER A 264 -21.18 -9.31 6.42
N TRP A 265 -21.14 -10.44 5.69
CA TRP A 265 -21.87 -11.65 6.04
C TRP A 265 -21.27 -12.42 7.24
N ASN A 266 -22.16 -12.85 8.15
CA ASN A 266 -21.86 -13.75 9.26
C ASN A 266 -22.51 -15.15 9.10
N GLY A 267 -22.85 -15.56 7.86
CA GLY A 267 -23.26 -16.95 7.55
C GLY A 267 -24.75 -17.26 7.74
N HIS A 268 -25.65 -16.31 7.47
CA HIS A 268 -27.10 -16.55 7.51
C HIS A 268 -27.69 -16.78 6.12
N ASP A 269 -28.16 -18.00 5.84
CA ASP A 269 -28.75 -18.46 4.57
C ASP A 269 -29.91 -17.57 4.04
N ASP A 270 -30.60 -16.84 4.92
CA ASP A 270 -31.70 -15.95 4.53
C ASP A 270 -31.22 -14.70 3.78
N VAL A 271 -29.98 -14.25 4.01
CA VAL A 271 -29.45 -13.00 3.44
C VAL A 271 -29.14 -13.14 1.96
N GLU A 272 -28.75 -14.31 1.46
CA GLU A 272 -28.50 -14.51 0.02
C GLU A 272 -29.79 -14.32 -0.79
N LYS A 273 -30.93 -14.70 -0.21
CA LYS A 273 -32.26 -14.44 -0.79
C LYS A 273 -32.65 -12.95 -0.70
N ILE A 274 -32.31 -12.28 0.41
CA ILE A 274 -32.44 -10.81 0.52
C ILE A 274 -31.57 -10.13 -0.53
N LEU A 275 -30.37 -10.67 -0.77
CA LEU A 275 -29.38 -10.19 -1.73
C LEU A 275 -29.95 -10.23 -3.14
N ASP A 276 -30.38 -11.40 -3.58
CA ASP A 276 -30.94 -11.61 -4.92
C ASP A 276 -32.22 -10.79 -5.14
N ALA A 277 -33.02 -10.59 -4.08
CA ALA A 277 -34.22 -9.77 -4.14
C ALA A 277 -33.87 -8.28 -4.23
N LEU A 278 -32.98 -7.75 -3.37
CA LEU A 278 -32.52 -6.36 -3.41
C LEU A 278 -31.80 -6.03 -4.72
N MET A 279 -31.05 -6.97 -5.28
CA MET A 279 -30.26 -6.81 -6.50
C MET A 279 -31.11 -6.75 -7.78
N LYS A 280 -32.29 -7.41 -7.80
CA LYS A 280 -33.21 -7.37 -8.96
C LYS A 280 -33.92 -6.03 -9.13
N THR A 281 -33.98 -5.21 -8.08
CA THR A 281 -34.84 -4.03 -7.97
C THR A 281 -34.06 -2.76 -7.64
N MET A 282 -32.77 -2.72 -8.00
CA MET A 282 -31.78 -1.67 -7.70
C MET A 282 -32.22 -0.21 -7.91
N PHE A 283 -33.19 0.03 -8.79
CA PHE A 283 -33.75 1.36 -9.09
C PHE A 283 -35.25 1.49 -8.79
N GLY A 284 -35.81 0.56 -8.01
CA GLY A 284 -37.24 0.45 -7.72
C GLY A 284 -37.59 0.54 -6.24
N THR A 285 -38.87 0.79 -5.99
CA THR A 285 -39.46 0.63 -4.66
C THR A 285 -39.30 -0.84 -4.22
N PRO A 286 -38.86 -1.09 -2.98
CA PRO A 286 -38.75 -2.45 -2.47
C PRO A 286 -40.11 -3.14 -2.48
N THR A 287 -40.12 -4.40 -2.87
CA THR A 287 -41.34 -5.22 -2.93
C THR A 287 -41.74 -5.67 -1.52
N LEU A 288 -43.02 -6.03 -1.33
CA LEU A 288 -43.51 -6.50 -0.02
C LEU A 288 -42.74 -7.75 0.46
N GLU A 289 -42.39 -8.65 -0.47
CA GLU A 289 -41.58 -9.84 -0.19
C GLU A 289 -40.18 -9.48 0.34
N GLU A 290 -39.52 -8.48 -0.25
CA GLU A 290 -38.22 -7.97 0.23
C GLU A 290 -38.32 -7.40 1.65
N ILE A 291 -39.40 -6.69 1.96
CA ILE A 291 -39.63 -6.09 3.29
C ILE A 291 -39.89 -7.16 4.34
N GLU A 292 -40.67 -8.19 4.02
CA GLU A 292 -40.92 -9.33 4.91
C GLU A 292 -39.65 -10.15 5.16
N LEU A 293 -38.81 -10.33 4.13
CA LEU A 293 -37.52 -11.01 4.23
C LEU A 293 -36.55 -10.22 5.12
N LEU A 294 -36.46 -8.90 4.96
CA LEU A 294 -35.70 -8.02 5.85
C LEU A 294 -36.20 -8.09 7.30
N LYS A 295 -37.51 -8.10 7.52
CA LYS A 295 -38.08 -8.27 8.86
C LYS A 295 -37.74 -9.63 9.49
N SER A 296 -37.77 -10.70 8.69
CA SER A 296 -37.39 -12.04 9.16
C SER A 296 -35.92 -12.09 9.58
N TYR A 297 -35.02 -11.46 8.82
CA TYR A 297 -33.60 -11.34 9.15
C TYR A 297 -33.35 -10.52 10.43
N VAL A 298 -34.01 -9.36 10.56
CA VAL A 298 -33.91 -8.54 11.78
C VAL A 298 -34.40 -9.30 13.01
N LYS A 299 -35.44 -10.14 12.86
CA LYS A 299 -35.99 -10.97 13.95
C LYS A 299 -35.08 -12.14 14.32
N ASN A 300 -34.30 -12.66 13.37
CA ASN A 300 -33.43 -13.83 13.54
C ASN A 300 -32.01 -13.50 14.05
N GLY A 301 -31.73 -12.24 14.39
CA GLY A 301 -30.53 -11.89 15.15
C GLY A 301 -29.42 -11.13 14.40
N GLY A 302 -29.78 -10.24 13.48
CA GLY A 302 -28.86 -9.18 13.05
C GLY A 302 -28.33 -8.43 14.27
N LYS A 303 -27.01 -8.51 14.49
CA LYS A 303 -26.31 -7.85 15.60
C LYS A 303 -25.11 -7.09 15.07
N GLY A 304 -25.27 -5.77 14.93
CA GLY A 304 -24.17 -4.80 15.02
C GLY A 304 -23.98 -3.90 13.81
N LEU A 305 -22.94 -3.06 13.86
CA LEU A 305 -22.56 -2.12 12.79
C LEU A 305 -22.17 -2.80 11.47
N SER A 306 -21.88 -4.10 11.49
CA SER A 306 -21.55 -4.91 10.32
C SER A 306 -22.79 -5.56 9.68
N ASP A 307 -24.00 -5.25 10.14
CA ASP A 307 -25.22 -5.79 9.55
C ASP A 307 -25.49 -5.21 8.14
N PRO A 308 -25.94 -6.04 7.19
CA PRO A 308 -26.23 -5.61 5.82
C PRO A 308 -27.35 -4.57 5.74
N ILE A 309 -28.17 -4.42 6.79
CA ILE A 309 -29.24 -3.41 6.87
C ILE A 309 -28.68 -2.02 7.23
N CYS A 310 -27.52 -1.97 7.88
CA CYS A 310 -26.83 -0.74 8.23
C CYS A 310 -25.97 -0.20 7.08
N LEU A 311 -25.95 -0.86 5.92
CA LEU A 311 -25.32 -0.34 4.71
C LEU A 311 -26.06 0.94 4.26
N PRO A 312 -25.36 2.07 4.08
CA PRO A 312 -25.96 3.34 3.68
C PRO A 312 -26.84 3.24 2.43
N GLN A 313 -26.47 2.37 1.49
CA GLN A 313 -27.19 2.14 0.25
C GLN A 313 -28.57 1.48 0.49
N VAL A 314 -28.62 0.50 1.39
CA VAL A 314 -29.85 -0.18 1.79
C VAL A 314 -30.74 0.81 2.55
N LEU A 315 -30.17 1.57 3.49
CA LEU A 315 -30.90 2.59 4.24
C LEU A 315 -31.47 3.69 3.33
N GLN A 316 -30.67 4.20 2.39
CA GLN A 316 -31.09 5.20 1.43
C GLN A 316 -32.27 4.70 0.59
N ARG A 317 -32.25 3.43 0.18
CA ARG A 317 -33.37 2.82 -0.54
C ARG A 317 -34.62 2.67 0.32
N LEU A 318 -34.49 2.22 1.57
CA LEU A 318 -35.60 2.13 2.52
C LEU A 318 -36.22 3.52 2.78
N LEU A 319 -35.38 4.56 2.89
CA LEU A 319 -35.82 5.94 3.03
C LEU A 319 -36.54 6.44 1.77
N PHE A 320 -36.01 6.18 0.57
CA PHE A 320 -36.71 6.51 -0.67
C PHE A 320 -38.08 5.81 -0.76
N ALA A 321 -38.17 4.54 -0.36
CA ALA A 321 -39.43 3.80 -0.35
C ALA A 321 -40.49 4.37 0.60
N LEU A 322 -40.04 5.00 1.68
CA LEU A 322 -40.88 5.52 2.76
C LEU A 322 -41.32 6.97 2.51
N PHE A 323 -40.46 7.78 1.89
CA PHE A 323 -40.65 9.23 1.75
C PHE A 323 -40.93 9.71 0.33
N VAL A 324 -40.66 8.93 -0.72
CA VAL A 324 -40.99 9.33 -2.10
C VAL A 324 -42.48 9.17 -2.38
N PRO A 325 -43.16 10.21 -2.91
CA PRO A 325 -44.56 10.11 -3.30
C PRO A 325 -44.77 9.01 -4.35
N GLY A 326 -45.67 8.06 -4.08
CA GLY A 326 -45.90 6.87 -4.92
C GLY A 326 -45.10 5.63 -4.52
N GLY A 327 -44.23 5.73 -3.50
CA GLY A 327 -43.56 4.59 -2.88
C GLY A 327 -44.51 3.74 -2.02
N TYR A 328 -44.15 2.46 -1.80
CA TYR A 328 -44.96 1.50 -1.03
C TYR A 328 -45.32 2.01 0.38
N GLY A 329 -44.42 2.77 1.05
CA GLY A 329 -44.70 3.37 2.37
C GLY A 329 -45.63 4.59 2.34
N ALA A 330 -45.82 5.21 1.17
CA ALA A 330 -46.74 6.32 0.97
C ALA A 330 -48.17 5.86 0.63
N THR A 331 -48.31 4.65 0.06
CA THR A 331 -49.59 4.09 -0.42
C THR A 331 -50.16 2.97 0.44
N ASP A 332 -49.32 2.18 1.13
CA ASP A 332 -49.74 1.07 2.00
C ASP A 332 -49.34 1.33 3.48
N PRO A 333 -50.31 1.46 4.41
CA PRO A 333 -50.03 1.66 5.83
C PRO A 333 -49.27 0.49 6.48
N LYS A 334 -49.43 -0.75 5.98
CA LYS A 334 -48.75 -1.93 6.52
C LYS A 334 -47.27 -1.95 6.12
N GLY A 335 -46.96 -1.61 4.87
CA GLY A 335 -45.59 -1.40 4.41
C GLY A 335 -44.84 -0.30 5.18
N ARG A 336 -45.54 0.80 5.53
CA ARG A 336 -44.96 1.90 6.31
C ARG A 336 -44.55 1.48 7.72
N GLU A 337 -45.38 0.69 8.41
CA GLU A 337 -45.09 0.16 9.75
C GLU A 337 -43.93 -0.84 9.73
N LEU A 338 -43.88 -1.69 8.71
CA LEU A 338 -42.79 -2.66 8.55
C LEU A 338 -41.44 -1.98 8.26
N LEU A 339 -41.42 -1.00 7.36
CA LEU A 339 -40.20 -0.26 7.04
C LEU A 339 -39.71 0.59 8.21
N SER A 340 -40.62 1.21 8.97
CA SER A 340 -40.25 1.98 10.16
C SER A 340 -39.71 1.09 11.29
N GLU A 341 -40.25 -0.12 11.48
CA GLU A 341 -39.72 -1.10 12.45
C GLU A 341 -38.30 -1.56 12.07
N VAL A 342 -38.04 -1.82 10.78
CA VAL A 342 -36.72 -2.22 10.28
C VAL A 342 -35.68 -1.10 10.47
N ILE A 343 -36.03 0.14 10.10
CA ILE A 343 -35.14 1.31 10.27
C ILE A 343 -34.91 1.63 11.76
N ALA A 344 -35.95 1.53 12.60
CA ALA A 344 -35.80 1.77 14.03
C ALA A 344 -34.83 0.74 14.67
N ARG A 345 -34.89 -0.52 14.22
CA ARG A 345 -33.98 -1.57 14.74
C ARG A 345 -32.55 -1.47 14.22
N SER A 346 -32.32 -0.99 13.00
CA SER A 346 -30.95 -0.74 12.52
C SER A 346 -30.26 0.36 13.33
N ILE A 347 -31.02 1.36 13.80
CA ILE A 347 -30.52 2.44 14.66
C ILE A 347 -30.36 1.98 16.12
N SER A 348 -31.20 1.06 16.60
CA SER A 348 -31.25 0.66 18.02
C SER A 348 -30.22 -0.41 18.45
N SER A 349 -29.42 -0.97 17.54
CA SER A 349 -28.45 -2.04 17.87
C SER A 349 -27.28 -1.58 18.76
N GLU A 350 -27.14 -0.27 19.02
CA GLU A 350 -26.05 0.31 19.82
C GLU A 350 -26.16 0.07 21.34
N SER A 351 -27.26 -0.48 21.88
CA SER A 351 -27.49 -0.48 23.34
C SER A 351 -27.06 -1.73 24.12
N SER A 352 -26.75 -2.86 23.49
CA SER A 352 -26.51 -4.12 24.27
C SER A 352 -25.07 -4.38 24.72
N THR A 353 -24.08 -3.57 24.32
CA THR A 353 -22.68 -3.76 24.75
C THR A 353 -22.35 -3.09 26.09
N ALA A 354 -23.17 -2.15 26.58
CA ALA A 354 -22.89 -1.44 27.83
C ALA A 354 -23.29 -2.19 29.11
N GLU A 355 -24.16 -3.20 29.06
CA GLU A 355 -24.56 -3.97 30.26
C GLU A 355 -23.58 -5.08 30.65
N SER A 356 -22.51 -5.30 29.88
CA SER A 356 -21.50 -6.32 30.18
C SER A 356 -20.27 -5.81 30.96
N LEU A 357 -20.23 -4.50 31.29
CA LEU A 357 -19.15 -3.88 32.07
C LEU A 357 -19.53 -3.58 33.54
N SER A 358 -20.66 -4.12 34.04
CA SER A 358 -21.11 -3.93 35.44
C SER A 358 -21.18 -5.21 36.27
N LYS A 359 -20.33 -6.20 35.99
CA LYS A 359 -20.07 -7.31 36.91
C LYS A 359 -18.59 -7.57 37.13
#